data_AF-A0A2D6MQX8-F1
#
_entry.id   AF-A0A2D6MQX8-F1
#
_cell.length_a   1.000
_cell.length_b   1.000
_cell.length_c   1.000
_cell.angle_alpha   90.00
_cell.angle_beta   90.00
_cell.angle_gamma   90.00
#
_symmetry.space_group_name_H-M   'P 1'
#
loop_
_entity.id
_entity.type
_entity.pdbx_description
1 polymer ?
#
loop_
_entity_poly.entity_id
_entity_poly.type
_entity_poly.pdbx_seq_one_letter_code
_entity_poly.pdbx_strand_id
1 'polypeptide(L)'
;MTRDVSRGTLDLPESRAARYWLGLAVGVLMLAGFFSLVVVVGRMPPFDRLVTDPLFFKRGLVVHVNLALVAWFYSFIAALLFLAQGKHAPSWIAQHSPHISAVGVAMLLLAAGLPGAKPVLSNYIPMIDHWLFSAGLILFAVGVLSSFLGRRLFPTKDPRPSFFEIPPAAHVGIRATALGLLLAACTFAVSWWHITPGLSNETFYELLIWGGGHVLQLTCSVAMVTVWVILLNSALGRPPVSARAISMLLLAMMLPWTISPLLAMQGPSSGAYRTGFTDLMRWSIFPVVTIMLVLCTRALTRARREGRLDASSLRDPRISGFAVSAALTLFGFGLGAAIRGSNTMVPAHYHASIGGVTAAFMTLSYLMLAALGLSIESPRLKRAATWQPIVRRRNFSDSRSLFLRDSF
;
A
#
# COMPACT_ATOMS: atom_id res chain seq x y z
N MET A 1 24.55 -12.19 25.37
CA MET A 1 23.12 -12.53 25.57
C MET A 1 22.19 -11.90 24.52
N THR A 2 22.46 -10.71 23.98
CA THR A 2 21.61 -10.02 22.97
C THR A 2 21.71 -10.52 21.52
N ARG A 3 22.84 -11.14 21.12
CA ARG A 3 23.02 -11.72 19.77
C ARG A 3 22.07 -12.90 19.49
N ASP A 4 21.75 -13.69 20.51
CA ASP A 4 20.95 -14.92 20.37
C ASP A 4 19.45 -14.61 20.17
N VAL A 5 18.95 -13.60 20.88
CA VAL A 5 17.55 -13.12 20.78
C VAL A 5 17.25 -12.59 19.37
N SER A 6 18.22 -11.92 18.73
CA SER A 6 18.04 -11.38 17.37
C SER A 6 18.00 -12.43 16.26
N ARG A 7 18.63 -13.60 16.45
CA ARG A 7 18.51 -14.72 15.51
C ARG A 7 17.19 -15.45 15.71
N GLY A 8 16.81 -15.70 16.97
CA GLY A 8 15.56 -16.40 17.29
C GLY A 8 14.28 -15.70 16.78
N THR A 9 14.27 -14.36 16.69
CA THR A 9 13.11 -13.63 16.13
C THR A 9 13.02 -13.69 14.60
N LEU A 10 14.13 -13.90 13.89
CA LEU A 10 14.13 -14.03 12.42
C LEU A 10 13.57 -15.36 11.92
N ASP A 11 13.69 -16.41 12.74
CA ASP A 11 13.19 -17.75 12.41
C ASP A 11 11.68 -17.93 12.69
N LEU A 12 11.07 -16.92 13.32
CA LEU A 12 9.63 -16.92 13.59
C LEU A 12 8.82 -17.06 12.29
N PRO A 13 7.73 -17.85 12.29
CA PRO A 13 6.80 -17.93 11.16
C PRO A 13 6.32 -16.56 10.65
N GLU A 14 6.15 -15.61 11.57
CA GLU A 14 5.80 -14.22 11.29
C GLU A 14 6.83 -13.51 10.42
N SER A 15 8.10 -13.61 10.80
CA SER A 15 9.23 -13.01 10.11
C SER A 15 9.40 -13.60 8.72
N ARG A 16 9.24 -14.92 8.59
CA ARG A 16 9.28 -15.61 7.29
C ARG A 16 8.14 -15.16 6.35
N ALA A 17 6.91 -15.12 6.85
CA ALA A 17 5.77 -14.67 6.05
C ALA A 17 5.89 -13.18 5.67
N ALA A 18 6.31 -12.31 6.61
CA ALA A 18 6.58 -10.91 6.33
C ALA A 18 7.68 -10.74 5.27
N ARG A 19 8.74 -11.54 5.34
CA ARG A 19 9.83 -11.55 4.36
C ARG A 19 9.36 -11.92 2.97
N TYR A 20 8.53 -12.96 2.83
CA TYR A 20 7.99 -13.35 1.53
C TYR A 20 7.02 -12.32 0.95
N TRP A 21 6.12 -11.77 1.77
CA TRP A 21 5.23 -10.70 1.34
C TRP A 21 5.98 -9.43 0.93
N LEU A 22 6.98 -9.03 1.72
CA LEU A 22 7.82 -7.87 1.40
C LEU A 22 8.67 -8.12 0.15
N GLY A 23 9.18 -9.34 -0.03
CA GLY A 23 9.89 -9.76 -1.23
C GLY A 23 8.99 -9.70 -2.48
N LEU A 24 7.77 -10.22 -2.38
CA LEU A 24 6.78 -10.11 -3.45
C LEU A 24 6.46 -8.64 -3.76
N ALA A 25 6.19 -7.83 -2.73
CA ALA A 25 5.91 -6.40 -2.87
C ALA A 25 7.04 -5.68 -3.61
N VAL A 26 8.28 -5.76 -3.12
CA VAL A 26 9.43 -5.09 -3.75
C VAL A 26 9.66 -5.62 -5.17
N GLY A 27 9.53 -6.94 -5.37
CA GLY A 27 9.68 -7.57 -6.68
C GLY A 27 8.67 -7.06 -7.71
N VAL A 28 7.38 -6.98 -7.35
CA VAL A 28 6.36 -6.47 -8.27
C VAL A 28 6.48 -4.97 -8.50
N LEU A 29 6.95 -4.18 -7.53
CA LEU A 29 7.23 -2.76 -7.73
C LEU A 29 8.39 -2.56 -8.72
N MET A 30 9.47 -3.33 -8.59
CA MET A 30 10.59 -3.30 -9.54
C MET A 30 10.14 -3.70 -10.94
N LEU A 31 9.32 -4.76 -11.04
CA LEU A 31 8.76 -5.21 -12.31
C LEU A 31 7.84 -4.14 -12.92
N ALA A 32 6.99 -3.49 -12.13
CA ALA A 32 6.16 -2.39 -12.59
C ALA A 32 7.00 -1.25 -13.16
N GLY A 33 8.07 -0.84 -12.47
CA GLY A 33 9.01 0.18 -12.96
C GLY A 33 9.66 -0.21 -14.29
N PHE A 34 10.08 -1.47 -14.41
CA PHE A 34 10.61 -2.01 -15.68
C PHE A 34 9.56 -1.97 -16.80
N PHE A 35 8.33 -2.42 -16.55
CA PHE A 35 7.24 -2.35 -17.52
C PHE A 35 6.93 -0.91 -17.95
N SER A 36 6.98 0.06 -17.03
CA SER A 36 6.83 1.48 -17.34
C SER A 36 7.88 1.94 -18.36
N LEU A 37 9.15 1.60 -18.11
CA LEU A 37 10.24 1.93 -19.02
C LEU A 37 10.05 1.28 -20.39
N VAL A 38 9.70 -0.01 -20.43
CA VAL A 38 9.44 -0.74 -21.70
C VAL A 38 8.30 -0.09 -22.48
N VAL A 39 7.20 0.28 -21.82
CA VAL A 39 6.06 0.93 -22.47
C VAL A 39 6.42 2.32 -23.00
N VAL A 40 7.21 3.09 -22.26
CA VAL A 40 7.68 4.42 -22.71
C VAL A 40 8.66 4.28 -23.88
N VAL A 41 9.68 3.45 -23.74
CA VAL A 41 10.72 3.24 -24.78
C VAL A 41 10.11 2.65 -26.04
N GLY A 42 9.21 1.67 -25.92
CA GLY A 42 8.54 1.07 -27.06
C GLY A 42 7.66 2.05 -27.84
N ARG A 43 7.30 3.22 -27.28
CA ARG A 43 6.55 4.26 -28.00
C ARG A 43 7.43 5.31 -28.68
N MET A 44 8.75 5.29 -28.45
CA MET A 44 9.66 6.27 -29.03
C MET A 44 10.22 5.77 -30.37
N PRO A 45 10.27 6.61 -31.42
CA PRO A 45 11.03 6.28 -32.63
C PRO A 45 12.52 6.01 -32.30
N PRO A 46 13.16 4.97 -32.88
CA PRO A 46 12.66 4.03 -33.88
C PRO A 46 12.05 2.72 -33.30
N PHE A 47 11.94 2.60 -31.97
CA PHE A 47 11.54 1.36 -31.28
C PHE A 47 10.06 1.01 -31.45
N ASP A 48 9.21 2.00 -31.77
CA ASP A 48 7.81 1.82 -32.11
C ASP A 48 7.59 0.84 -33.25
N ARG A 49 8.54 0.76 -34.18
CA ARG A 49 8.51 -0.19 -35.33
C ARG A 49 8.70 -1.65 -34.93
N LEU A 50 9.24 -1.93 -33.74
CA LEU A 50 9.45 -3.30 -33.25
C LEU A 50 8.17 -3.93 -32.69
N VAL A 51 7.17 -3.12 -32.35
CA VAL A 51 5.92 -3.58 -31.73
C VAL A 51 4.81 -3.56 -32.77
N THR A 52 4.46 -4.73 -33.30
CA THR A 52 3.43 -4.89 -34.34
C THR A 52 2.01 -5.03 -33.78
N ASP A 53 1.86 -5.40 -32.50
CA ASP A 53 0.55 -5.53 -31.87
C ASP A 53 0.06 -4.17 -31.34
N PRO A 54 -1.04 -3.61 -31.89
CA PRO A 54 -1.55 -2.30 -31.50
C PRO A 54 -2.09 -2.25 -30.07
N LEU A 55 -2.44 -3.40 -29.48
CA LEU A 55 -2.94 -3.52 -28.10
C LEU A 55 -1.83 -3.77 -27.08
N PHE A 56 -0.60 -4.08 -27.52
CA PHE A 56 0.54 -4.37 -26.64
C PHE A 56 0.74 -3.28 -25.58
N PHE A 57 0.74 -2.01 -25.98
CA PHE A 57 0.95 -0.90 -25.05
C PHE A 57 -0.18 -0.77 -24.03
N LYS A 58 -1.43 -0.99 -24.44
CA LYS A 58 -2.58 -0.93 -23.53
C LYS A 58 -2.53 -2.09 -22.54
N ARG A 59 -2.18 -3.32 -22.96
CA ARG A 59 -1.98 -4.45 -22.05
C ARG A 59 -0.81 -4.23 -21.09
N GLY A 60 0.31 -3.71 -21.60
CA GLY A 60 1.47 -3.32 -20.78
C GLY A 60 1.11 -2.28 -19.73
N LEU A 61 0.28 -1.29 -20.08
CA LEU A 61 -0.23 -0.30 -19.13
C LEU A 61 -1.14 -0.94 -18.07
N VAL A 62 -2.08 -1.82 -18.47
CA VAL A 62 -2.94 -2.55 -17.53
C VAL A 62 -2.10 -3.31 -16.49
N VAL A 63 -1.10 -4.06 -16.95
CA VAL A 63 -0.22 -4.83 -16.07
C VAL A 63 0.66 -3.94 -15.21
N HIS A 64 1.26 -2.89 -15.78
CA HIS A 64 2.03 -1.90 -15.02
C HIS A 64 1.22 -1.35 -13.83
N VAL A 65 -0.01 -0.89 -14.09
CA VAL A 65 -0.89 -0.35 -13.05
C VAL A 65 -1.25 -1.41 -12.02
N ASN A 66 -1.60 -2.63 -12.44
CA ASN A 66 -1.90 -3.70 -11.49
C ASN A 66 -0.70 -4.07 -10.63
N LEU A 67 0.52 -4.10 -11.18
CA LEU A 67 1.72 -4.36 -10.39
C LEU A 67 2.04 -3.20 -9.43
N ALA A 68 1.95 -1.96 -9.89
CA ALA A 68 2.32 -0.77 -9.12
C ALA A 68 1.28 -0.37 -8.06
N LEU A 69 0.00 -0.63 -8.30
CA LEU A 69 -1.11 -0.18 -7.44
C LEU A 69 -1.71 -1.35 -6.66
N VAL A 70 -2.00 -2.47 -7.31
CA VAL A 70 -2.68 -3.60 -6.66
C VAL A 70 -1.65 -4.52 -6.00
N ALA A 71 -0.76 -5.12 -6.77
CA ALA A 71 0.17 -6.12 -6.26
C ALA A 71 1.14 -5.51 -5.25
N TRP A 72 1.73 -4.34 -5.54
CA TRP A 72 2.64 -3.64 -4.63
C TRP A 72 1.97 -3.27 -3.30
N PHE A 73 0.87 -2.52 -3.33
CA PHE A 73 0.24 -2.04 -2.10
C PHE A 73 -0.30 -3.16 -1.24
N TYR A 74 -1.00 -4.13 -1.81
CA TYR A 74 -1.66 -5.16 -1.02
C TYR A 74 -0.69 -6.26 -0.57
N SER A 75 0.41 -6.49 -1.29
CA SER A 75 1.52 -7.31 -0.77
C SER A 75 2.24 -6.61 0.37
N PHE A 76 2.47 -5.29 0.28
CA PHE A 76 3.08 -4.52 1.37
C PHE A 76 2.18 -4.48 2.60
N ILE A 77 0.88 -4.24 2.41
CA ILE A 77 -0.12 -4.29 3.49
C ILE A 77 -0.15 -5.69 4.12
N ALA A 78 -0.11 -6.75 3.31
CA ALA A 78 -0.02 -8.10 3.85
C ALA A 78 1.24 -8.29 4.72
N ALA A 79 2.40 -7.79 4.28
CA ALA A 79 3.62 -7.79 5.09
C ALA A 79 3.46 -6.99 6.40
N LEU A 80 2.80 -5.84 6.35
CA LEU A 80 2.53 -4.98 7.50
C LEU A 80 1.69 -5.71 8.58
N LEU A 81 0.76 -6.59 8.19
CA LEU A 81 -0.02 -7.40 9.14
C LEU A 81 0.82 -8.38 9.94
N PHE A 82 1.88 -8.92 9.34
CA PHE A 82 2.79 -9.81 10.05
C PHE A 82 3.67 -9.07 11.06
N LEU A 83 3.67 -7.73 11.05
CA LEU A 83 4.24 -6.92 12.12
C LEU A 83 3.26 -6.76 13.31
N ALA A 84 1.96 -6.94 13.10
CA ALA A 84 1.00 -6.91 14.20
C ALA A 84 1.19 -8.15 15.08
N GLN A 85 1.58 -7.90 16.33
CA GLN A 85 1.78 -8.94 17.32
C GLN A 85 0.45 -9.63 17.66
N GLY A 86 0.47 -10.97 17.69
CA GLY A 86 -0.64 -11.80 18.11
C GLY A 86 -0.20 -12.80 19.18
N LYS A 87 -1.16 -13.37 19.90
CA LYS A 87 -0.90 -14.40 20.93
C LYS A 87 -0.39 -15.72 20.36
N HIS A 88 -0.80 -16.03 19.13
CA HIS A 88 -0.49 -17.30 18.47
C HIS A 88 0.28 -17.08 17.17
N ALA A 89 1.04 -18.12 16.79
CA ALA A 89 1.64 -18.23 15.47
C ALA A 89 0.60 -18.07 14.35
N PRO A 90 0.98 -17.62 13.15
CA PRO A 90 0.05 -17.49 12.05
C PRO A 90 -0.42 -18.89 11.65
N SER A 91 -1.65 -19.00 11.14
CA SER A 91 -2.12 -20.27 10.57
C SER A 91 -1.19 -20.72 9.43
N TRP A 92 -1.17 -22.02 9.14
CA TRP A 92 -0.38 -22.55 8.02
C TRP A 92 -0.77 -21.88 6.69
N ILE A 93 -2.07 -21.61 6.50
CA ILE A 93 -2.59 -20.91 5.31
C ILE A 93 -2.04 -19.47 5.27
N ALA A 94 -2.09 -18.72 6.38
CA ALA A 94 -1.56 -17.36 6.43
C ALA A 94 -0.05 -17.32 6.15
N GLN A 95 0.72 -18.31 6.62
CA GLN A 95 2.16 -18.40 6.36
C GLN A 95 2.50 -18.59 4.88
N HIS A 96 1.71 -19.39 4.16
CA HIS A 96 1.95 -19.72 2.75
C HIS A 96 1.15 -18.86 1.77
N SER A 97 0.33 -17.95 2.29
CA SER A 97 -0.45 -16.98 1.51
C SER A 97 0.33 -16.14 0.49
N PRO A 98 1.62 -15.73 0.72
CA PRO A 98 2.38 -15.03 -0.31
C PRO A 98 2.57 -15.85 -1.59
N HIS A 99 2.68 -17.18 -1.50
CA HIS A 99 2.87 -18.04 -2.66
C HIS A 99 1.62 -18.10 -3.54
N ILE A 100 0.44 -18.14 -2.91
CA ILE A 100 -0.85 -18.05 -3.61
C ILE A 100 -0.90 -16.76 -4.43
N SER A 101 -0.54 -15.62 -3.80
CA SER A 101 -0.52 -14.35 -4.49
C SER A 101 0.56 -14.23 -5.56
N ALA A 102 1.72 -14.86 -5.37
CA ALA A 102 2.77 -14.91 -6.39
C ALA A 102 2.32 -15.66 -7.65
N VAL A 103 1.56 -16.76 -7.50
CA VAL A 103 0.94 -17.45 -8.65
C VAL A 103 -0.07 -16.52 -9.35
N GLY A 104 -0.89 -15.80 -8.58
CA GLY A 104 -1.81 -14.80 -9.13
C GLY A 104 -1.10 -13.74 -9.96
N VAL A 105 -0.01 -13.17 -9.44
CA VAL A 105 0.85 -12.22 -10.18
C VAL A 105 1.42 -12.83 -11.45
N ALA A 106 1.91 -14.07 -11.41
CA ALA A 106 2.41 -14.75 -12.60
C ALA A 106 1.32 -14.90 -13.68
N MET A 107 0.08 -15.24 -13.29
CA MET A 107 -1.04 -15.31 -14.21
C MET A 107 -1.38 -13.96 -14.85
N LEU A 108 -1.32 -12.85 -14.08
CA LEU A 108 -1.49 -11.49 -14.63
C LEU A 108 -0.44 -11.16 -15.69
N LEU A 109 0.83 -11.52 -15.44
CA LEU A 109 1.93 -11.31 -16.38
C LEU A 109 1.76 -12.15 -17.65
N LEU A 110 1.40 -13.43 -17.50
CA LEU A 110 1.17 -14.33 -18.63
C LEU A 110 0.01 -13.83 -19.51
N ALA A 111 -1.08 -13.37 -18.89
CA ALA A 111 -2.23 -12.85 -19.63
C ALA A 111 -1.90 -11.61 -20.48
N ALA A 112 -0.90 -10.81 -20.09
CA ALA A 112 -0.43 -9.66 -20.85
C ALA A 112 0.18 -10.03 -22.21
N GLY A 113 0.83 -11.21 -22.27
CA GLY A 113 1.51 -11.72 -23.45
C GLY A 113 0.59 -12.47 -24.42
N LEU A 114 -0.65 -12.74 -24.04
CA LEU A 114 -1.58 -13.51 -24.88
C LEU A 114 -2.13 -12.65 -26.03
N PRO A 115 -2.00 -13.11 -27.29
CA PRO A 115 -2.59 -12.44 -28.44
C PRO A 115 -4.11 -12.36 -28.33
N GLY A 116 -4.70 -11.25 -28.77
CA GLY A 116 -6.16 -11.05 -28.77
C GLY A 116 -6.78 -10.72 -27.42
N ALA A 117 -6.02 -10.76 -26.32
CA ALA A 117 -6.51 -10.35 -25.00
C ALA A 117 -6.82 -8.84 -25.00
N LYS A 118 -8.05 -8.45 -24.65
CA LYS A 118 -8.53 -7.07 -24.81
C LYS A 118 -8.31 -6.26 -23.53
N PRO A 119 -7.46 -5.21 -23.56
CA PRO A 119 -7.25 -4.37 -22.38
C PRO A 119 -8.41 -3.39 -22.17
N VAL A 120 -8.88 -3.31 -20.93
CA VAL A 120 -9.92 -2.40 -20.45
C VAL A 120 -9.32 -1.48 -19.39
N LEU A 121 -9.31 -0.17 -19.65
CA LEU A 121 -8.71 0.84 -18.76
C LEU A 121 -9.73 1.37 -17.74
N SER A 122 -10.33 0.47 -16.96
CA SER A 122 -11.21 0.83 -15.84
C SER A 122 -10.44 1.55 -14.73
N ASN A 123 -11.13 2.42 -14.00
CA ASN A 123 -10.55 3.11 -12.84
C ASN A 123 -10.19 2.11 -11.72
N TYR A 124 -9.17 2.46 -10.94
CA TYR A 124 -8.61 1.69 -9.81
C TYR A 124 -7.92 0.37 -10.19
N ILE A 125 -8.63 -0.56 -10.82
CA ILE A 125 -8.11 -1.85 -11.28
C ILE A 125 -8.42 -1.97 -12.77
N PRO A 126 -7.45 -1.68 -13.67
CA PRO A 126 -7.64 -1.93 -15.09
C PRO A 126 -7.58 -3.44 -15.35
N MET A 127 -8.31 -3.91 -16.36
CA MET A 127 -8.51 -5.33 -16.64
C MET A 127 -7.96 -5.72 -18.00
N ILE A 128 -7.53 -6.97 -18.13
CA ILE A 128 -7.46 -7.63 -19.43
C ILE A 128 -8.65 -8.58 -19.47
N ASP A 129 -9.52 -8.39 -20.45
CA ASP A 129 -10.69 -9.24 -20.69
C ASP A 129 -10.23 -10.61 -21.21
N HIS A 130 -9.82 -11.44 -20.27
CA HIS A 130 -9.35 -12.80 -20.47
C HIS A 130 -9.42 -13.53 -19.12
N TRP A 131 -9.92 -14.77 -19.12
CA TRP A 131 -10.14 -15.55 -17.88
C TRP A 131 -8.87 -15.68 -17.03
N LEU A 132 -7.70 -15.86 -17.67
CA LEU A 132 -6.41 -16.00 -16.97
C LEU A 132 -6.06 -14.76 -16.14
N PHE A 133 -6.39 -13.56 -16.64
CA PHE A 133 -6.15 -12.32 -15.92
C PHE A 133 -7.09 -12.20 -14.72
N SER A 134 -8.38 -12.44 -14.93
CA SER A 134 -9.38 -12.41 -13.85
C SER A 134 -9.09 -13.45 -12.76
N ALA A 135 -8.73 -14.67 -13.14
CA ALA A 135 -8.32 -15.72 -12.21
C ALA A 135 -7.04 -15.36 -11.46
N GLY A 136 -6.06 -14.74 -12.14
CA GLY A 136 -4.85 -14.23 -11.51
C GLY A 136 -5.12 -13.16 -10.46
N LEU A 137 -6.01 -12.21 -10.76
CA LEU A 137 -6.42 -11.16 -9.84
C LEU A 137 -7.17 -11.73 -8.62
N ILE A 138 -8.10 -12.66 -8.84
CA ILE A 138 -8.83 -13.35 -7.78
C ILE A 138 -7.86 -14.14 -6.89
N LEU A 139 -6.94 -14.90 -7.49
CA LEU A 139 -5.96 -15.69 -6.75
C LEU A 139 -5.02 -14.79 -5.94
N PHE A 140 -4.61 -13.65 -6.51
CA PHE A 140 -3.87 -12.63 -5.78
C PHE A 140 -4.66 -12.12 -4.57
N ALA A 141 -5.92 -11.75 -4.76
CA ALA A 141 -6.79 -11.27 -3.68
C ALA A 141 -7.02 -12.35 -2.60
N VAL A 142 -7.24 -13.61 -2.98
CA VAL A 142 -7.40 -14.74 -2.06
C VAL A 142 -6.14 -14.92 -1.21
N GLY A 143 -4.94 -14.84 -1.80
CA GLY A 143 -3.70 -14.89 -1.03
C GLY A 143 -3.59 -13.72 -0.04
N VAL A 144 -3.85 -12.49 -0.48
CA VAL A 144 -3.85 -11.33 0.44
C VAL A 144 -4.87 -11.52 1.57
N LEU A 145 -6.10 -11.95 1.26
CA LEU A 145 -7.15 -12.17 2.25
C LEU A 145 -6.81 -13.33 3.21
N SER A 146 -6.10 -14.33 2.72
CA SER A 146 -5.63 -15.46 3.52
C SER A 146 -4.60 -15.05 4.57
N SER A 147 -3.88 -13.93 4.38
CA SER A 147 -2.97 -13.40 5.39
C SER A 147 -3.67 -12.98 6.69
N PHE A 148 -4.98 -12.70 6.63
CA PHE A 148 -5.81 -12.36 7.78
C PHE A 148 -6.30 -13.56 8.59
N LEU A 149 -6.12 -14.79 8.10
CA LEU A 149 -6.60 -15.99 8.76
C LEU A 149 -5.81 -16.26 10.05
N GLY A 150 -6.30 -15.72 11.16
CA GLY A 150 -5.75 -15.88 12.49
C GLY A 150 -6.28 -14.84 13.49
N ARG A 151 -5.85 -14.97 14.75
CA ARG A 151 -6.33 -14.09 15.84
C ARG A 151 -5.60 -12.73 15.94
N ARG A 152 -4.77 -12.37 14.95
CA ARG A 152 -3.92 -11.14 14.96
C ARG A 152 -4.72 -9.86 14.78
N LEU A 153 -5.90 -10.00 14.19
CA LEU A 153 -6.86 -8.89 14.05
C LEU A 153 -7.40 -8.42 15.40
N PHE A 154 -7.29 -9.25 16.44
CA PHE A 154 -7.79 -8.92 17.77
C PHE A 154 -6.67 -8.42 18.70
N PRO A 155 -6.97 -7.44 19.58
CA PRO A 155 -6.09 -7.08 20.68
C PRO A 155 -5.71 -8.28 21.54
N THR A 156 -4.48 -8.31 22.02
CA THR A 156 -4.00 -9.35 22.95
C THR A 156 -3.16 -8.72 24.05
N LYS A 157 -3.23 -9.29 25.26
CA LYS A 157 -2.46 -8.87 26.44
C LYS A 157 -1.06 -9.49 26.48
N ASP A 158 -0.90 -10.68 25.89
CA ASP A 158 0.34 -11.45 25.89
C ASP A 158 0.82 -11.71 24.44
N PRO A 159 1.30 -10.68 23.73
CA PRO A 159 1.78 -10.84 22.38
C PRO A 159 3.06 -11.68 22.34
N ARG A 160 3.22 -12.48 21.26
CA ARG A 160 4.51 -13.11 20.95
C ARG A 160 5.56 -12.03 20.59
N PRO A 161 6.86 -12.32 20.78
CA PRO A 161 7.93 -11.43 20.33
C PRO A 161 7.81 -11.07 18.85
N SER A 162 8.13 -9.81 18.51
CA SER A 162 8.18 -9.33 17.13
C SER A 162 9.63 -9.14 16.67
N PHE A 163 9.88 -9.33 15.38
CA PHE A 163 11.14 -8.95 14.74
C PHE A 163 11.22 -7.44 14.44
N PHE A 164 10.09 -6.74 14.51
CA PHE A 164 9.97 -5.32 14.26
C PHE A 164 9.10 -4.67 15.33
N GLU A 165 9.63 -3.68 16.03
CA GLU A 165 8.88 -2.98 17.07
C GLU A 165 7.86 -2.01 16.46
N ILE A 166 6.61 -2.11 16.90
CA ILE A 166 5.52 -1.26 16.44
C ILE A 166 4.94 -0.50 17.63
N PRO A 167 4.76 0.84 17.53
CA PRO A 167 4.14 1.60 18.61
C PRO A 167 2.67 1.18 18.80
N PRO A 168 2.12 1.20 20.03
CA PRO A 168 0.73 0.83 20.30
C PRO A 168 -0.31 1.49 19.39
N ALA A 169 -0.07 2.76 19.04
CA ALA A 169 -0.91 3.54 18.12
C ALA A 169 -1.02 2.91 16.72
N ALA A 170 0.06 2.32 16.20
CA ALA A 170 0.09 1.74 14.86
C ALA A 170 -0.60 0.36 14.80
N HIS A 171 -0.70 -0.39 15.91
CA HIS A 171 -1.47 -1.64 15.93
C HIS A 171 -2.95 -1.43 15.56
N VAL A 172 -3.54 -0.31 15.97
CA VAL A 172 -4.92 0.06 15.61
C VAL A 172 -5.01 0.29 14.11
N GLY A 173 -4.06 1.03 13.55
CA GLY A 173 -3.94 1.29 12.13
C GLY A 173 -3.83 0.03 11.28
N ILE A 174 -2.99 -0.91 11.66
CA ILE A 174 -2.81 -2.18 10.94
C ILE A 174 -4.11 -3.00 10.92
N ARG A 175 -4.82 -3.06 12.04
CA ARG A 175 -6.13 -3.74 12.12
C ARG A 175 -7.20 -3.01 11.31
N ALA A 176 -7.20 -1.68 11.34
CA ALA A 176 -8.08 -0.85 10.52
C ALA A 176 -7.85 -1.09 9.02
N THR A 177 -6.59 -1.19 8.58
CA THR A 177 -6.26 -1.57 7.20
C THR A 177 -6.82 -2.95 6.83
N ALA A 178 -6.69 -3.94 7.73
CA ALA A 178 -7.26 -5.27 7.51
C ALA A 178 -8.79 -5.25 7.33
N LEU A 179 -9.48 -4.50 8.21
CA LEU A 179 -10.93 -4.31 8.11
C LEU A 179 -11.33 -3.62 6.79
N GLY A 180 -10.53 -2.65 6.33
CA GLY A 180 -10.72 -2.01 5.02
C GLY A 180 -10.65 -2.99 3.86
N LEU A 181 -9.71 -3.94 3.90
CA LEU A 181 -9.59 -4.99 2.88
C LEU A 181 -10.77 -5.96 2.87
N LEU A 182 -11.24 -6.38 4.05
CA LEU A 182 -12.44 -7.21 4.17
C LEU A 182 -13.67 -6.47 3.64
N LEU A 183 -13.82 -5.18 3.98
CA LEU A 183 -14.89 -4.33 3.49
C LEU A 183 -14.85 -4.17 1.96
N ALA A 184 -13.65 -4.01 1.39
CA ALA A 184 -13.47 -3.94 -0.06
C ALA A 184 -13.88 -5.26 -0.74
N ALA A 185 -13.45 -6.41 -0.21
CA ALA A 185 -13.83 -7.73 -0.72
C ALA A 185 -15.35 -7.94 -0.68
N CYS A 186 -16.00 -7.59 0.44
CA CYS A 186 -17.45 -7.62 0.54
C CYS A 186 -18.11 -6.68 -0.48
N THR A 187 -17.57 -5.47 -0.67
CA THR A 187 -18.12 -4.49 -1.63
C THR A 187 -18.00 -5.01 -3.06
N PHE A 188 -16.87 -5.61 -3.46
CA PHE A 188 -16.73 -6.25 -4.77
C PHE A 188 -17.72 -7.40 -4.97
N ALA A 189 -17.88 -8.28 -3.97
CA ALA A 189 -18.82 -9.40 -4.05
C ALA A 189 -20.27 -8.92 -4.21
N VAL A 190 -20.66 -7.90 -3.46
CA VAL A 190 -22.01 -7.31 -3.58
C VAL A 190 -22.20 -6.59 -4.91
N SER A 191 -21.18 -5.84 -5.38
CA SER A 191 -21.22 -5.22 -6.72
C SER A 191 -21.33 -6.25 -7.82
N TRP A 192 -20.63 -7.39 -7.74
CA TRP A 192 -20.76 -8.50 -8.68
C TRP A 192 -22.18 -9.06 -8.71
N TRP A 193 -22.80 -9.24 -7.54
CA TRP A 193 -24.15 -9.81 -7.46
C TRP A 193 -25.25 -8.90 -8.01
N HIS A 194 -25.07 -7.57 -7.90
CA HIS A 194 -26.08 -6.58 -8.29
C HIS A 194 -25.77 -5.86 -9.62
N ILE A 195 -24.72 -6.28 -10.33
CA ILE A 195 -24.37 -5.67 -11.61
C ILE A 195 -25.42 -5.97 -12.68
N THR A 196 -25.72 -4.97 -13.51
CA THR A 196 -26.68 -5.14 -14.60
C THR A 196 -26.10 -6.10 -15.67
N PRO A 197 -26.84 -7.14 -16.10
CA PRO A 197 -26.43 -7.99 -17.22
C PRO A 197 -26.38 -7.24 -18.56
N GLY A 198 -25.62 -7.76 -19.53
CA GLY A 198 -25.63 -7.26 -20.91
C GLY A 198 -24.87 -5.95 -21.16
N LEU A 199 -24.05 -5.50 -20.20
CA LEU A 199 -23.17 -4.34 -20.36
C LEU A 199 -21.99 -4.65 -21.31
N SER A 200 -21.46 -3.62 -21.98
CA SER A 200 -20.15 -3.74 -22.64
C SER A 200 -19.06 -4.01 -21.61
N ASN A 201 -17.94 -4.63 -22.01
CA ASN A 201 -16.87 -5.00 -21.09
C ASN A 201 -16.25 -3.76 -20.41
N GLU A 202 -16.16 -2.64 -21.11
CA GLU A 202 -15.69 -1.37 -20.55
C GLU A 202 -16.59 -0.88 -19.41
N THR A 203 -17.91 -0.84 -19.64
CA THR A 203 -18.87 -0.41 -18.63
C THR A 203 -18.99 -1.43 -17.49
N PHE A 204 -18.95 -2.72 -17.81
CA PHE A 204 -18.98 -3.80 -16.84
C PHE A 204 -17.85 -3.68 -15.82
N TYR A 205 -16.59 -3.59 -16.28
CA TYR A 205 -15.46 -3.51 -15.37
C TYR A 205 -15.41 -2.18 -14.62
N GLU A 206 -15.74 -1.07 -15.28
CA GLU A 206 -15.80 0.24 -14.62
C GLU A 206 -16.79 0.22 -13.44
N LEU A 207 -18.02 -0.27 -13.66
CA LEU A 207 -19.05 -0.31 -12.61
C LEU A 207 -18.75 -1.35 -11.53
N LEU A 208 -18.28 -2.55 -11.91
CA LEU A 208 -17.93 -3.60 -10.96
C LEU A 208 -16.85 -3.14 -9.98
N ILE A 209 -15.85 -2.41 -10.49
CA ILE A 209 -14.63 -2.10 -9.76
C ILE A 209 -14.76 -0.81 -8.95
N TRP A 210 -15.61 0.13 -9.38
CA TRP A 210 -15.71 1.47 -8.80
C TRP A 210 -15.81 1.46 -7.27
N GLY A 211 -16.80 0.78 -6.70
CA GLY A 211 -17.06 0.79 -5.26
C GLY A 211 -15.95 0.13 -4.46
N GLY A 212 -15.62 -1.12 -4.78
CA GLY A 212 -14.52 -1.83 -4.11
C GLY A 212 -13.17 -1.10 -4.27
N GLY A 213 -12.91 -0.52 -5.45
CA GLY A 213 -11.75 0.30 -5.77
C GLY A 213 -11.63 1.55 -4.90
N HIS A 214 -12.75 2.21 -4.57
CA HIS A 214 -12.77 3.32 -3.60
C HIS A 214 -12.42 2.84 -2.18
N VAL A 215 -13.01 1.73 -1.73
CA VAL A 215 -12.67 1.14 -0.41
C VAL A 215 -11.20 0.73 -0.34
N LEU A 216 -10.64 0.27 -1.47
CA LEU A 216 -9.23 -0.04 -1.64
C LEU A 216 -8.32 1.21 -1.49
N GLN A 217 -8.75 2.39 -1.98
CA GLN A 217 -8.03 3.65 -1.76
C GLN A 217 -8.14 4.16 -0.31
N LEU A 218 -9.29 3.97 0.35
CA LEU A 218 -9.42 4.17 1.80
C LEU A 218 -8.40 3.33 2.55
N THR A 219 -8.34 2.05 2.24
CA THR A 219 -7.43 1.08 2.85
C THR A 219 -5.98 1.53 2.73
N CYS A 220 -5.55 1.95 1.54
CA CYS A 220 -4.20 2.47 1.31
C CYS A 220 -3.93 3.74 2.11
N SER A 221 -4.92 4.62 2.25
CA SER A 221 -4.81 5.85 3.04
C SER A 221 -4.67 5.56 4.54
N VAL A 222 -5.44 4.61 5.07
CA VAL A 222 -5.32 4.12 6.46
C VAL A 222 -3.94 3.51 6.70
N ALA A 223 -3.47 2.67 5.79
CA ALA A 223 -2.14 2.08 5.86
C ALA A 223 -1.04 3.16 5.83
N MET A 224 -1.15 4.14 4.93
CA MET A 224 -0.19 5.24 4.82
C MET A 224 -0.08 6.06 6.11
N VAL A 225 -1.20 6.49 6.71
CA VAL A 225 -1.15 7.25 7.98
C VAL A 225 -0.62 6.39 9.13
N THR A 226 -0.85 5.07 9.09
CA THR A 226 -0.26 4.12 10.04
C THR A 226 1.25 4.07 9.88
N VAL A 227 1.75 4.03 8.64
CA VAL A 227 3.18 4.08 8.34
C VAL A 227 3.79 5.40 8.77
N TRP A 228 3.13 6.55 8.59
CA TRP A 228 3.60 7.83 9.13
C TRP A 228 3.83 7.79 10.64
N VAL A 229 2.91 7.17 11.39
CA VAL A 229 3.08 6.98 12.84
C VAL A 229 4.27 6.09 13.16
N ILE A 230 4.48 4.99 12.43
CA ILE A 230 5.64 4.11 12.61
C ILE A 230 6.95 4.86 12.36
N LEU A 231 7.04 5.56 11.21
CA LEU A 231 8.24 6.29 10.80
C LEU A 231 8.61 7.38 11.81
N LEU A 232 7.64 8.21 12.20
CA LEU A 232 7.89 9.32 13.13
C LEU A 232 8.09 8.84 14.56
N ASN A 233 7.41 7.77 15.01
CA ASN A 233 7.70 7.19 16.32
C ASN A 233 9.14 6.70 16.40
N SER A 234 9.59 5.96 15.37
CA SER A 234 10.98 5.49 15.27
C SER A 234 11.96 6.67 15.27
N ALA A 235 11.65 7.76 14.55
CA ALA A 235 12.52 8.94 14.47
C ALA A 235 12.56 9.78 15.75
N LEU A 236 11.46 9.85 16.49
CA LEU A 236 11.30 10.75 17.64
C LEU A 236 11.47 10.07 19.00
N GLY A 237 11.56 8.73 19.04
CA GLY A 237 11.56 7.93 20.27
C GLY A 237 10.24 7.97 21.06
N ARG A 238 9.19 8.59 20.49
CA ARG A 238 7.87 8.74 21.13
C ARG A 238 6.77 8.86 20.08
N PRO A 239 5.52 8.50 20.41
CA PRO A 239 4.45 8.52 19.42
C PRO A 239 4.12 9.94 18.97
N PRO A 240 4.01 10.22 17.65
CA PRO A 240 3.64 11.54 17.13
C PRO A 240 2.16 11.86 17.41
N VAL A 241 1.33 10.83 17.59
CA VAL A 241 -0.11 10.90 17.85
C VAL A 241 -0.44 9.89 18.94
N SER A 242 -1.26 10.28 19.92
CA SER A 242 -1.64 9.36 21.01
C SER A 242 -2.51 8.21 20.48
N ALA A 243 -2.47 7.05 21.15
CA ALA A 243 -3.27 5.87 20.79
C ALA A 243 -4.78 6.16 20.75
N ARG A 244 -5.27 7.04 21.63
CA ARG A 244 -6.66 7.50 21.63
C ARG A 244 -6.96 8.35 20.40
N ALA A 245 -6.12 9.34 20.10
CA ALA A 245 -6.35 10.24 18.97
C ALA A 245 -6.34 9.50 17.63
N ILE A 246 -5.37 8.61 17.40
CA ILE A 246 -5.36 7.81 16.16
C ILE A 246 -6.58 6.89 16.07
N SER A 247 -6.98 6.23 17.18
CA SER A 247 -8.18 5.38 17.19
C SER A 247 -9.43 6.16 16.79
N MET A 248 -9.63 7.35 17.35
CA MET A 248 -10.77 8.21 17.03
C MET A 248 -10.74 8.69 15.57
N LEU A 249 -9.58 9.08 15.07
CA LEU A 249 -9.42 9.53 13.70
C LEU A 249 -9.65 8.40 12.70
N LEU A 250 -9.08 7.21 12.95
CA LEU A 250 -9.32 6.03 12.12
C LEU A 250 -10.78 5.56 12.18
N LEU A 251 -11.42 5.64 13.35
CA LEU A 251 -12.85 5.37 13.47
C LEU A 251 -13.67 6.36 12.64
N ALA A 252 -13.39 7.66 12.74
CA ALA A 252 -14.07 8.70 11.95
C ALA A 252 -13.85 8.50 10.44
N MET A 253 -12.66 8.04 10.05
CA MET A 253 -12.32 7.74 8.66
C MET A 253 -13.02 6.49 8.13
N MET A 254 -13.16 5.43 8.95
CA MET A 254 -13.67 4.14 8.51
C MET A 254 -15.17 3.94 8.70
N LEU A 255 -15.75 4.49 9.77
CA LEU A 255 -17.15 4.27 10.13
C LEU A 255 -18.12 4.63 8.98
N PRO A 256 -17.97 5.78 8.28
CA PRO A 256 -18.84 6.10 7.14
C PRO A 256 -18.80 5.06 6.02
N TRP A 257 -17.66 4.40 5.81
CA TRP A 257 -17.50 3.41 4.74
C TRP A 257 -18.20 2.09 5.01
N THR A 258 -18.68 1.84 6.23
CA THR A 258 -19.48 0.64 6.51
C THR A 258 -20.75 0.56 5.65
N ILE A 259 -21.20 1.69 5.06
CA ILE A 259 -22.30 1.72 4.08
C ILE A 259 -21.90 1.22 2.68
N SER A 260 -20.63 0.93 2.41
CA SER A 260 -20.14 0.58 1.06
C SER A 260 -20.89 -0.61 0.43
N PRO A 261 -21.14 -1.73 1.15
CA PRO A 261 -21.96 -2.81 0.62
C PRO A 261 -23.40 -2.36 0.35
N LEU A 262 -23.99 -1.50 1.20
CA LEU A 262 -25.34 -0.99 1.01
C LEU A 262 -25.45 -0.09 -0.23
N LEU A 263 -24.42 0.73 -0.52
CA LEU A 263 -24.34 1.49 -1.77
C LEU A 263 -24.25 0.55 -2.97
N ALA A 264 -23.46 -0.53 -2.88
CA ALA A 264 -23.36 -1.54 -3.94
C ALA A 264 -24.68 -2.29 -4.20
N MET A 265 -25.49 -2.55 -3.16
CA MET A 265 -26.80 -3.18 -3.28
C MET A 265 -27.82 -2.34 -4.05
N GLN A 266 -27.66 -1.01 -4.11
CA GLN A 266 -28.53 -0.13 -4.93
C GLN A 266 -28.32 -0.32 -6.44
N GLY A 267 -27.37 -1.17 -6.83
CA GLY A 267 -26.99 -1.41 -8.22
C GLY A 267 -25.83 -0.49 -8.63
N PRO A 268 -24.72 -1.05 -9.13
CA PRO A 268 -23.57 -0.27 -9.61
C PRO A 268 -23.90 0.76 -10.70
N SER A 269 -24.98 0.55 -11.45
CA SER A 269 -25.49 1.48 -12.46
C SER A 269 -26.21 2.71 -11.88
N SER A 270 -26.48 2.75 -10.58
CA SER A 270 -27.20 3.86 -9.94
C SER A 270 -26.32 5.11 -9.77
N GLY A 271 -26.95 6.29 -9.82
CA GLY A 271 -26.27 7.55 -9.51
C GLY A 271 -25.70 7.58 -8.09
N ALA A 272 -26.46 7.05 -7.12
CA ALA A 272 -26.10 6.99 -5.70
C ALA A 272 -24.85 6.14 -5.44
N TYR A 273 -24.64 5.06 -6.20
CA TYR A 273 -23.41 4.28 -6.13
C TYR A 273 -22.20 5.16 -6.46
N ARG A 274 -22.24 5.85 -7.61
CA ARG A 274 -21.10 6.64 -8.08
C ARG A 274 -20.82 7.85 -7.18
N THR A 275 -21.85 8.64 -6.88
CA THR A 275 -21.73 9.84 -6.05
C THR A 275 -21.39 9.48 -4.61
N GLY A 276 -22.03 8.46 -4.04
CA GLY A 276 -21.80 8.02 -2.66
C GLY A 276 -20.34 7.65 -2.39
N PHE A 277 -19.72 6.84 -3.25
CA PHE A 277 -18.29 6.51 -3.10
C PHE A 277 -17.37 7.72 -3.28
N THR A 278 -17.72 8.64 -4.19
CA THR A 278 -16.98 9.88 -4.39
C THR A 278 -17.06 10.80 -3.17
N ASP A 279 -18.24 10.93 -2.56
CA ASP A 279 -18.46 11.76 -1.39
C ASP A 279 -17.85 11.14 -0.13
N LEU A 280 -17.85 9.82 -0.01
CA LEU A 280 -17.08 9.11 1.01
C LEU A 280 -15.59 9.48 0.91
N MET A 281 -14.95 9.41 -0.28
CA MET A 281 -13.56 9.89 -0.47
C MET A 281 -13.37 11.32 0.04
N ARG A 282 -14.23 12.25 -0.41
CA ARG A 282 -14.14 13.68 -0.10
C ARG A 282 -14.22 13.98 1.39
N TRP A 283 -15.15 13.33 2.10
CA TRP A 283 -15.51 13.74 3.46
C TRP A 283 -14.92 12.87 4.56
N SER A 284 -14.53 11.63 4.26
CA SER A 284 -13.97 10.74 5.28
C SER A 284 -12.44 10.61 5.23
N ILE A 285 -11.83 10.75 4.05
CA ILE A 285 -10.37 10.60 3.88
C ILE A 285 -9.69 11.95 4.02
N PHE A 286 -10.06 12.92 3.19
CA PHE A 286 -9.36 14.20 3.13
C PHE A 286 -9.27 14.92 4.49
N PRO A 287 -10.37 15.09 5.26
CA PRO A 287 -10.29 15.78 6.56
C PRO A 287 -9.43 15.03 7.57
N VAL A 288 -9.58 13.70 7.67
CA VAL A 288 -8.86 12.90 8.64
C VAL A 288 -7.36 12.84 8.34
N VAL A 289 -6.98 12.62 7.08
CA VAL A 289 -5.56 12.61 6.67
C VAL A 289 -4.93 13.98 6.91
N THR A 290 -5.68 15.07 6.65
CA THR A 290 -5.21 16.44 6.92
C THR A 290 -4.98 16.67 8.42
N ILE A 291 -5.90 16.24 9.28
CA ILE A 291 -5.73 16.33 10.74
C ILE A 291 -4.52 15.49 11.19
N MET A 292 -4.36 14.26 10.69
CA MET A 292 -3.19 13.42 10.98
C MET A 292 -1.88 14.11 10.58
N LEU A 293 -1.86 14.76 9.41
CA LEU A 293 -0.70 15.52 8.95
C LEU A 293 -0.37 16.70 9.88
N VAL A 294 -1.38 17.44 10.34
CA VAL A 294 -1.20 18.54 11.30
C VAL A 294 -0.61 18.02 12.62
N LEU A 295 -1.13 16.90 13.14
CA LEU A 295 -0.63 16.31 14.39
C LEU A 295 0.83 15.82 14.24
N CYS A 296 1.15 15.15 13.13
CA CYS A 296 2.51 14.71 12.83
C CYS A 296 3.48 15.90 12.68
N THR A 297 3.06 16.96 11.99
CA THR A 297 3.86 18.18 11.81
C THR A 297 4.06 18.91 13.15
N ARG A 298 3.04 18.96 14.01
CA ARG A 298 3.15 19.49 15.38
C ARG A 298 4.14 18.69 16.22
N ALA A 299 4.14 17.36 16.11
CA ALA A 299 5.11 16.50 16.82
C ALA A 299 6.56 16.79 16.39
N LEU A 300 6.81 16.94 15.08
CA LEU A 300 8.11 17.34 14.53
C LEU A 300 8.52 18.73 15.01
N THR A 301 7.60 19.69 14.98
CA THR A 301 7.85 21.08 15.39
C THR A 301 8.19 21.16 16.87
N ARG A 302 7.45 20.42 17.72
CA ARG A 302 7.72 20.30 19.15
C ARG A 302 9.09 19.68 19.40
N ALA A 303 9.44 18.60 18.70
CA ALA A 303 10.75 17.97 18.84
C ALA A 303 11.91 18.91 18.46
N ARG A 304 11.73 19.74 17.43
CA ARG A 304 12.68 20.80 17.06
C ARG A 304 12.81 21.88 18.13
N ARG A 305 11.68 22.35 18.71
CA ARG A 305 11.67 23.34 19.80
C ARG A 305 12.32 22.81 21.08
N GLU A 306 12.19 21.52 21.35
CA GLU A 306 12.85 20.81 22.46
C GLU A 306 14.35 20.54 22.19
N GLY A 307 14.90 20.98 21.06
CA GLY A 307 16.32 20.75 20.70
C GLY A 307 16.65 19.31 20.29
N ARG A 308 15.65 18.43 20.13
CA ARG A 308 15.84 17.02 19.75
C ARG A 308 15.97 16.80 18.24
N LEU A 309 15.57 17.79 17.44
CA LEU A 309 15.77 17.81 15.99
C LEU A 309 16.48 19.10 15.59
N ASP A 310 17.35 18.99 14.60
CA ASP A 310 18.07 20.09 13.98
C ASP A 310 17.82 20.12 12.45
N ALA A 311 18.51 21.00 11.73
CA ALA A 311 18.41 21.06 10.27
C ALA A 311 18.92 19.77 9.59
N SER A 312 19.83 19.04 10.23
CA SER A 312 20.37 17.79 9.71
C SER A 312 19.38 16.62 9.84
N SER A 313 18.39 16.71 10.74
CA SER A 313 17.34 15.71 10.92
C SER A 313 16.47 15.50 9.67
N LEU A 314 16.39 16.47 8.75
CA LEU A 314 15.75 16.27 7.45
C LEU A 314 16.47 15.25 6.56
N ARG A 315 17.72 14.89 6.89
CA ARG A 315 18.47 13.82 6.21
C ARG A 315 18.13 12.44 6.76
N ASP A 316 17.39 12.34 7.87
CA ASP A 316 16.88 11.07 8.36
C ASP A 316 15.89 10.48 7.33
N PRO A 317 16.12 9.27 6.82
CA PRO A 317 15.22 8.61 5.87
C PRO A 317 13.77 8.53 6.34
N ARG A 318 13.55 8.41 7.65
CA ARG A 318 12.21 8.30 8.26
C ARG A 318 11.45 9.62 8.15
N ILE A 319 12.12 10.73 8.46
CA ILE A 319 11.55 12.07 8.42
C ILE A 319 11.39 12.54 6.97
N SER A 320 12.42 12.35 6.13
CA SER A 320 12.37 12.70 4.70
C SER A 320 11.33 11.86 3.95
N GLY A 321 11.24 10.56 4.22
CA GLY A 321 10.22 9.67 3.65
C GLY A 321 8.80 10.09 4.03
N PHE A 322 8.56 10.42 5.30
CA PHE A 322 7.30 11.03 5.74
C PHE A 322 7.03 12.35 5.00
N ALA A 323 8.02 13.25 4.91
CA ALA A 323 7.84 14.56 4.29
C ALA A 323 7.51 14.46 2.79
N VAL A 324 8.19 13.57 2.05
CA VAL A 324 7.90 13.30 0.63
C VAL A 324 6.51 12.71 0.47
N SER A 325 6.16 11.74 1.30
CA SER A 325 4.82 11.14 1.31
C SER A 325 3.74 12.20 1.56
N ALA A 326 3.89 13.02 2.61
CA ALA A 326 2.99 14.10 2.96
C ALA A 326 2.86 15.15 1.85
N ALA A 327 3.96 15.57 1.23
CA ALA A 327 3.96 16.55 0.16
C ALA A 327 3.21 16.03 -1.07
N LEU A 328 3.46 14.78 -1.48
CA LEU A 328 2.76 14.13 -2.59
C LEU A 328 1.27 13.93 -2.28
N THR A 329 0.92 13.56 -1.03
CA THR A 329 -0.49 13.46 -0.60
C THR A 329 -1.20 14.81 -0.68
N LEU A 330 -0.59 15.90 -0.17
CA LEU A 330 -1.16 17.24 -0.26
C LEU A 330 -1.33 17.71 -1.70
N PHE A 331 -0.31 17.47 -2.53
CA PHE A 331 -0.37 17.79 -3.96
C PHE A 331 -1.48 16.99 -4.65
N GLY A 332 -1.61 15.69 -4.32
CA GLY A 332 -2.71 14.84 -4.74
C GLY A 332 -4.05 15.41 -4.33
N PHE A 333 -4.27 15.77 -3.07
CA PHE A 333 -5.52 16.38 -2.61
C PHE A 333 -5.85 17.69 -3.35
N GLY A 334 -4.86 18.55 -3.58
CA GLY A 334 -5.03 19.78 -4.36
C GLY A 334 -5.48 19.50 -5.80
N LEU A 335 -4.82 18.57 -6.50
CA LEU A 335 -5.21 18.16 -7.84
C LEU A 335 -6.59 17.48 -7.87
N GLY A 336 -6.89 16.65 -6.86
CA GLY A 336 -8.17 15.96 -6.74
C GLY A 336 -9.34 16.92 -6.57
N ALA A 337 -9.15 17.97 -5.75
CA ALA A 337 -10.13 19.04 -5.58
C ALA A 337 -10.35 19.88 -6.86
N ALA A 338 -9.40 19.88 -7.79
CA ALA A 338 -9.49 20.57 -9.06
C ALA A 338 -10.13 19.73 -10.18
N ILE A 339 -10.37 18.42 -9.97
CA ILE A 339 -11.03 17.56 -10.97
C ILE A 339 -12.46 18.08 -11.24
N ARG A 340 -12.76 18.32 -12.53
CA ARG A 340 -14.09 18.71 -13.03
C ARG A 340 -14.65 17.77 -14.09
N GLY A 341 -13.84 16.82 -14.58
CA GLY A 341 -14.21 15.88 -15.63
C GLY A 341 -13.09 14.86 -15.87
N SER A 342 -13.27 14.00 -16.89
CA SER A 342 -12.26 13.00 -17.27
C SER A 342 -11.21 13.63 -18.18
N ASN A 343 -10.06 14.01 -17.61
CA ASN A 343 -8.92 14.57 -18.35
C ASN A 343 -7.60 14.18 -17.66
N THR A 344 -6.48 14.73 -18.13
CA THR A 344 -5.13 14.44 -17.63
C THR A 344 -4.90 14.82 -16.16
N MET A 345 -5.81 15.56 -15.54
CA MET A 345 -5.78 15.85 -14.10
C MET A 345 -6.07 14.61 -13.26
N VAL A 346 -6.91 13.70 -13.74
CA VAL A 346 -7.22 12.43 -13.05
C VAL A 346 -5.96 11.58 -12.85
N PRO A 347 -5.17 11.24 -13.90
CA PRO A 347 -3.92 10.53 -13.70
C PRO A 347 -2.89 11.37 -12.94
N ALA A 348 -2.80 12.70 -13.12
CA ALA A 348 -1.88 13.52 -12.33
C ALA A 348 -2.18 13.47 -10.82
N HIS A 349 -3.47 13.58 -10.45
CA HIS A 349 -3.95 13.38 -9.09
C HIS A 349 -3.56 12.01 -8.55
N TYR A 350 -3.83 10.94 -9.31
CA TYR A 350 -3.50 9.57 -8.90
C TYR A 350 -1.99 9.39 -8.71
N HIS A 351 -1.14 9.86 -9.62
CA HIS A 351 0.31 9.74 -9.46
C HIS A 351 0.82 10.46 -8.22
N ALA A 352 0.23 11.61 -7.86
CA ALA A 352 0.56 12.31 -6.63
C ALA A 352 0.05 11.58 -5.38
N SER A 353 -1.23 11.21 -5.32
CA SER A 353 -1.82 10.57 -4.13
C SER A 353 -1.26 9.16 -3.88
N ILE A 354 -1.19 8.33 -4.93
CA ILE A 354 -0.60 6.99 -4.91
C ILE A 354 0.93 7.09 -4.71
N GLY A 355 1.57 8.12 -5.28
CA GLY A 355 2.97 8.43 -5.02
C GLY A 355 3.23 8.70 -3.54
N GLY A 356 2.31 9.39 -2.86
CA GLY A 356 2.34 9.60 -1.41
C GLY A 356 2.33 8.28 -0.63
N VAL A 357 1.41 7.38 -0.96
CA VAL A 357 1.33 6.03 -0.36
C VAL A 357 2.61 5.23 -0.63
N THR A 358 3.08 5.24 -1.88
CA THR A 358 4.29 4.54 -2.32
C THR A 358 5.52 5.04 -1.56
N ALA A 359 5.69 6.35 -1.39
CA ALA A 359 6.82 6.92 -0.66
C ALA A 359 6.84 6.47 0.81
N ALA A 360 5.68 6.44 1.48
CA ALA A 360 5.57 5.91 2.84
C ALA A 360 5.96 4.43 2.90
N PHE A 361 5.39 3.60 2.02
CA PHE A 361 5.62 2.15 1.99
C PHE A 361 7.07 1.81 1.64
N MET A 362 7.67 2.50 0.67
CA MET A 362 9.08 2.33 0.31
C MET A 362 9.99 2.67 1.50
N THR A 363 9.71 3.77 2.21
CA THR A 363 10.51 4.17 3.38
C THR A 363 10.47 3.08 4.46
N LEU A 364 9.27 2.59 4.81
CA LEU A 364 9.14 1.53 5.80
C LEU A 364 9.71 0.19 5.30
N SER A 365 9.63 -0.11 4.00
CA SER A 365 10.24 -1.30 3.41
C SER A 365 11.73 -1.38 3.71
N TYR A 366 12.47 -0.27 3.59
CA TYR A 366 13.89 -0.26 3.93
C TYR A 366 14.16 -0.55 5.42
N LEU A 367 13.30 -0.07 6.33
CA LEU A 367 13.42 -0.38 7.76
C LEU A 367 13.10 -1.85 8.04
N MET A 368 12.05 -2.38 7.42
CA MET A 368 11.65 -3.78 7.56
C MET A 368 12.71 -4.72 7.00
N LEU A 369 13.29 -4.40 5.84
CA LEU A 369 14.40 -5.17 5.26
C LEU A 369 15.59 -5.23 6.22
N ALA A 370 15.98 -4.08 6.80
CA ALA A 370 17.06 -4.04 7.79
C ALA A 370 16.73 -4.89 9.04
N ALA A 371 15.51 -4.81 9.55
CA ALA A 371 15.06 -5.62 10.69
C ALA A 371 15.01 -7.12 10.38
N LEU A 372 14.75 -7.51 9.13
CA LEU A 372 14.80 -8.89 8.64
C LEU A 372 16.23 -9.38 8.33
N GLY A 373 17.26 -8.59 8.63
CA GLY A 373 18.65 -8.91 8.32
C GLY A 373 18.99 -8.80 6.82
N LEU A 374 18.10 -8.23 6.00
CA LEU A 374 18.28 -8.00 4.58
C LEU A 374 18.79 -6.57 4.36
N SER A 375 20.10 -6.37 4.46
CA SER A 375 20.70 -5.06 4.21
C SER A 375 21.28 -4.94 2.79
N ILE A 376 21.16 -3.76 2.18
CA ILE A 376 21.90 -3.47 0.95
C ILE A 376 23.35 -3.30 1.37
N GLU A 377 24.22 -4.27 1.09
CA GLU A 377 25.63 -4.20 1.49
C GLU A 377 26.49 -3.43 0.46
N SER A 378 26.12 -3.51 -0.82
CA SER A 378 26.86 -2.91 -1.94
C SER A 378 26.97 -1.38 -1.86
N PRO A 379 28.21 -0.82 -1.81
CA PRO A 379 28.43 0.63 -1.82
C PRO A 379 27.87 1.32 -3.07
N ARG A 380 27.89 0.63 -4.23
CA ARG A 380 27.36 1.15 -5.49
C ARG A 380 25.83 1.28 -5.43
N LEU A 381 25.14 0.25 -4.95
CA LEU A 381 23.68 0.28 -4.79
C LEU A 381 23.26 1.29 -3.73
N LYS A 382 24.01 1.43 -2.63
CA LYS A 382 23.79 2.51 -1.64
C LYS A 382 23.89 3.89 -2.30
N ARG A 383 24.91 4.12 -3.13
CA ARG A 383 25.09 5.38 -3.86
C ARG A 383 23.95 5.62 -4.86
N ALA A 384 23.52 4.60 -5.59
CA ALA A 384 22.37 4.68 -6.49
C ALA A 384 21.07 4.98 -5.73
N ALA A 385 20.87 4.37 -4.56
CA ALA A 385 19.69 4.62 -3.73
C ALA A 385 19.63 6.09 -3.26
N THR A 386 20.76 6.78 -3.06
CA THR A 386 20.76 8.21 -2.66
C THR A 386 20.09 9.17 -3.66
N TRP A 387 19.83 8.72 -4.89
CA TRP A 387 19.03 9.46 -5.86
C TRP A 387 17.53 9.43 -5.54
N GLN A 388 17.08 8.45 -4.76
CA GLN A 388 15.75 8.47 -4.17
C GLN A 388 15.72 9.58 -3.11
N PRO A 389 14.72 10.49 -3.13
CA PRO A 389 14.60 11.58 -2.17
C PRO A 389 14.63 11.12 -0.70
N ILE A 390 14.28 9.85 -0.47
CA ILE A 390 14.15 9.17 0.81
C ILE A 390 15.50 8.69 1.39
N VAL A 391 16.56 8.52 0.57
CA VAL A 391 17.79 7.79 0.97
C VAL A 391 19.04 8.69 1.00
N ARG A 392 18.91 10.02 1.16
CA ARG A 392 20.06 10.93 1.05
C ARG A 392 21.10 10.81 2.19
N ARG A 393 22.25 10.21 1.83
CA ARG A 393 23.63 10.31 2.38
C ARG A 393 23.93 10.10 3.88
N ARG A 394 22.99 9.83 4.78
CA ARG A 394 23.32 9.27 6.11
C ARG A 394 22.44 8.08 6.50
N ASN A 395 23.09 6.93 6.62
CA ASN A 395 22.77 5.80 7.52
C ASN A 395 21.47 5.00 7.29
N PHE A 396 21.47 4.11 6.30
CA PHE A 396 20.90 2.76 6.49
C PHE A 396 21.93 1.75 7.03
N SER A 397 23.22 2.11 6.97
CA SER A 397 24.35 1.27 7.41
C SER A 397 24.47 1.12 8.93
N ASP A 398 23.76 1.94 9.70
CA ASP A 398 23.78 1.93 11.16
C ASP A 398 22.43 1.46 11.74
N SER A 399 21.69 0.66 10.96
CA SER A 399 20.38 0.11 11.32
C SER A 399 20.42 -0.75 12.59
N ARG A 400 21.58 -1.30 12.97
CA ARG A 400 21.74 -1.97 14.27
C ARG A 400 21.81 -0.99 15.44
N SER A 401 22.33 0.23 15.28
CA SER A 401 22.34 1.24 16.34
C SER A 401 21.03 2.04 16.43
N LEU A 402 20.23 2.04 15.35
CA LEU A 402 18.91 2.70 15.26
C LEU A 402 17.79 2.03 16.08
N PHE A 403 17.95 0.75 16.46
CA PHE A 403 17.02 0.02 17.34
C PHE A 403 17.60 -0.28 18.73
N LEU A 404 18.87 0.06 18.98
CA LEU A 404 19.58 -0.25 20.25
C LEU A 404 19.89 1.00 21.09
N ARG A 405 19.64 2.21 20.56
CA ARG A 405 19.64 3.43 21.38
C ARG A 405 18.23 3.58 21.96
N ASP A 406 18.14 3.54 23.29
CA ASP A 406 16.94 3.74 24.12
C ASP A 406 16.37 2.46 24.78
N SER A 407 17.24 1.51 25.13
CA SER A 407 16.98 0.56 26.23
C SER A 407 17.85 0.91 27.44
N PHE A 408 17.54 2.03 28.08
CA PHE A 408 17.93 2.33 29.46
C PHE A 408 16.79 3.05 30.17
#